data_AF-A0A3P6QX54-F1
#
_entry.id   AF-A0A3P6QX54-F1
#
_cell.length_a   1.000
_cell.length_b   1.000
_cell.length_c   1.000
_cell.angle_alpha   90.00
_cell.angle_beta   90.00
_cell.angle_gamma   90.00
#
_symmetry.space_group_name_H-M   'P 1'
#
loop_
_entity.id
_entity.type
_entity.pdbx_description
1 polymer ?
#
loop_
_entity_poly.entity_id
_entity_poly.type
_entity_poly.pdbx_seq_one_letter_code
_entity_poly.pdbx_strand_id
1 'polypeptide(L)' 'MSAKSFVDGLLKSHKVVVFSKSYCPYCHKAKAALESCNVKPDAMAWIEIEDRPDCAQIQDYLKVCYYGT' A
#
# COMPACT_ATOMS: atom_id res chain seq x y z
N MET A 1 -2.56 -11.36 -13.44
CA MET A 1 -1.34 -11.01 -12.67
C MET A 1 -1.56 -11.45 -11.23
N SER A 2 -0.55 -11.97 -10.53
CA SER A 2 -0.72 -12.37 -9.12
C SER A 2 -0.62 -11.17 -8.19
N ALA A 3 -1.23 -11.25 -7.00
CA ALA A 3 -1.14 -10.20 -5.98
C ALA A 3 0.32 -9.85 -5.64
N LYS A 4 1.19 -10.85 -5.58
CA LYS A 4 2.64 -10.67 -5.39
C LYS A 4 3.27 -9.81 -6.49
N SER A 5 3.07 -10.17 -7.76
CA SER A 5 3.66 -9.42 -8.88
C SER A 5 3.16 -7.98 -8.94
N PHE A 6 1.91 -7.75 -8.54
CA PHE A 6 1.33 -6.42 -8.43
C PHE A 6 2.02 -5.58 -7.33
N VAL A 7 2.15 -6.13 -6.12
CA VAL A 7 2.84 -5.46 -5.01
C VAL A 7 4.31 -5.22 -5.32
N ASP A 8 5.02 -6.24 -5.83
CA ASP A 8 6.43 -6.15 -6.22
C ASP A 8 6.67 -5.08 -7.30
N GLY A 9 5.75 -4.96 -8.27
CA GLY A 9 5.82 -3.93 -9.31
C GLY A 9 5.72 -2.52 -8.73
N LEU A 10 4.79 -2.31 -7.80
CA LEU A 10 4.61 -1.02 -7.14
C LEU A 10 5.81 -0.65 -6.27
N LEU A 11 6.34 -1.60 -5.50
CA LEU A 11 7.51 -1.42 -4.65
C LEU A 11 8.79 -1.11 -5.44
N LYS A 12 8.90 -1.62 -6.68
CA LYS A 12 10.02 -1.27 -7.59
C LYS A 12 9.89 0.12 -8.18
N SER A 13 8.65 0.57 -8.42
CA SER A 13 8.38 1.85 -9.08
C SER A 13 8.39 3.03 -8.12
N HIS A 14 7.97 2.84 -6.87
CA HIS A 14 7.82 3.92 -5.88
C HIS A 14 8.64 3.63 -4.64
N LYS A 15 9.12 4.69 -3.98
CA LYS A 15 9.89 4.57 -2.73
C LYS A 15 9.00 4.21 -1.55
N VAL A 16 7.76 4.69 -1.58
CA VAL A 16 6.76 4.43 -0.55
C VAL A 16 5.47 4.00 -1.26
N VAL A 17 4.87 2.91 -0.81
CA VAL A 17 3.56 2.46 -1.32
C VAL A 17 2.65 2.26 -0.12
N VAL A 18 1.47 2.87 -0.17
CA VAL A 18 0.47 2.76 0.87
C VAL A 18 -0.74 2.02 0.31
N PHE A 19 -0.97 0.81 0.81
CA PHE A 19 -2.18 0.06 0.55
C PHE A 19 -3.23 0.44 1.59
N SER A 20 -4.38 0.94 1.14
CA SER A 20 -5.40 1.50 2.01
C SER A 20 -6.80 1.02 1.63
N LYS A 21 -7.76 1.34 2.50
CA LYS A 21 -9.19 1.26 2.19
C LYS A 21 -9.84 2.61 2.45
N SER A 22 -10.62 3.15 1.51
CA SER A 22 -11.20 4.50 1.60
C SER A 22 -12.07 4.68 2.84
N TYR A 23 -12.79 3.63 3.24
CA TYR A 23 -13.67 3.62 4.42
C TYR A 23 -12.93 3.47 5.76
N CYS A 24 -11.61 3.22 5.75
CA CYS A 24 -10.86 2.93 6.97
C CYS A 24 -10.40 4.23 7.67
N PRO A 25 -10.88 4.54 8.89
CA PRO A 25 -10.50 5.76 9.61
C PRO A 25 -9.01 5.81 9.96
N TYR A 26 -8.35 4.65 10.06
CA TYR A 26 -6.90 4.57 10.30
C TYR A 26 -6.08 4.97 9.08
N CYS A 27 -6.57 4.67 7.87
CA CYS A 27 -5.91 5.07 6.63
C CYS A 27 -5.89 6.60 6.48
N HIS A 28 -6.97 7.29 6.88
CA HIS A 28 -7.01 8.75 6.91
C HIS A 28 -5.96 9.35 7.85
N LYS A 29 -5.75 8.74 9.02
CA LYS A 29 -4.68 9.16 9.95
C LYS A 29 -3.28 8.95 9.36
N ALA A 30 -3.06 7.80 8.71
CA ALA A 30 -1.79 7.51 8.05
C ALA A 30 -1.50 8.49 6.90
N LYS A 31 -2.52 8.88 6.13
CA LYS A 31 -2.41 9.90 5.08
C LYS A 31 -1.95 11.24 5.64
N ALA A 32 -2.62 11.73 6.69
CA ALA A 32 -2.26 12.99 7.33
C ALA A 32 -0.82 12.97 7.90
N ALA A 33 -0.40 11.85 8.49
CA ALA A 33 0.97 11.70 8.97
C ALA A 33 1.99 11.72 7.82
N LEU A 34 1.70 11.05 6.71
CA LEU A 34 2.58 11.03 5.54
C LEU A 34 2.65 12.39 4.81
N GLU A 35 1.54 13.12 4.77
CA GLU A 35 1.49 14.49 4.26
C GLU A 35 2.39 15.43 5.08
N SER A 36 2.45 15.24 6.40
CA SER A 36 3.37 16.00 7.26
C SER A 36 4.85 15.69 7.03
N CYS A 37 5.18 14.55 6.42
CA CYS A 37 6.56 14.14 6.15
C CYS A 37 7.16 14.78 4.88
N ASN A 38 6.41 15.63 4.17
CA ASN A 38 6.85 16.35 2.95
C ASN A 38 7.51 15.41 1.91
N VAL A 39 6.93 14.22 1.73
CA VAL A 39 7.38 13.22 0.77
C VAL A 39 7.14 13.76 -0.65
N LYS A 40 8.09 13.55 -1.57
CA LYS A 40 7.93 13.99 -2.96
C LYS A 40 6.67 13.34 -3.58
N PRO A 41 5.86 14.08 -4.34
CA PRO A 41 4.62 13.57 -4.93
C PRO A 41 4.82 12.28 -5.73
N ASP A 42 5.93 12.16 -6.45
CA ASP A 42 6.23 10.99 -7.29
C ASP A 42 6.90 9.84 -6.54
N ALA A 43 7.32 10.06 -5.29
CA ALA A 43 7.99 9.03 -4.49
C ALA A 43 7.01 8.11 -3.76
N MET A 44 5.75 8.52 -3.64
CA MET A 44 4.72 7.79 -2.89
C MET A 44 3.52 7.44 -3.76
N ALA A 45 3.10 6.17 -3.73
CA ALA A 45 1.86 5.71 -4.35
C ALA A 45 0.81 5.35 -3.30
N TRP A 46 -0.41 5.83 -3.50
CA TRP A 46 -1.56 5.47 -2.68
C TRP A 46 -2.48 4.54 -3.48
N ILE A 47 -2.73 3.34 -2.97
CA ILE A 47 -3.47 2.30 -3.67
C ILE A 47 -4.64 1.85 -2.80
N GLU A 48 -5.85 2.07 -3.29
CA GLU A 48 -7.09 1.56 -2.71
C GLU A 48 -7.31 0.14 -3.21
N ILE A 49 -7.45 -0.81 -2.29
CA ILE A 49 -7.57 -2.24 -2.61
C ILE A 49 -8.95 -2.81 -2.33
N GLU A 50 -9.91 -2.03 -1.81
CA GLU A 50 -11.23 -2.54 -1.42
C GLU A 50 -12.02 -3.18 -2.57
N ASP A 51 -12.02 -2.57 -3.75
CA ASP A 51 -12.83 -3.00 -4.89
C ASP A 51 -12.12 -4.06 -5.74
N ARG A 52 -10.92 -4.48 -5.32
CA ARG A 52 -10.15 -5.45 -6.07
C ARG A 52 -10.50 -6.89 -5.67
N PRO A 53 -10.70 -7.79 -6.64
CA PRO A 53 -10.97 -9.20 -6.36
C PRO A 53 -9.80 -9.93 -5.68
N ASP A 54 -8.57 -9.40 -5.81
CA ASP A 54 -7.35 -9.92 -5.20
C ASP A 54 -7.00 -9.24 -3.86
N CYS A 55 -7.90 -8.43 -3.27
CA CYS A 55 -7.68 -7.73 -2.00
C CYS A 55 -7.17 -8.67 -0.90
N ALA A 56 -7.80 -9.84 -0.72
CA ALA A 56 -7.41 -10.80 0.31
C ALA A 56 -5.98 -11.34 0.08
N GLN A 57 -5.61 -11.60 -1.17
CA GLN A 57 -4.28 -12.10 -1.53
C GLN A 57 -3.20 -11.03 -1.33
N ILE A 58 -3.52 -9.76 -1.64
CA ILE A 58 -2.62 -8.62 -1.37
C ILE A 58 -2.40 -8.48 0.14
N GLN A 59 -3.47 -8.51 0.93
CA GLN A 59 -3.37 -8.40 2.39
C GLN A 59 -2.57 -9.56 2.99
N ASP A 60 -2.75 -10.78 2.49
CA ASP A 60 -2.00 -11.94 2.94
C ASP A 60 -0.51 -11.83 2.60
N TYR A 61 -0.19 -11.41 1.38
CA TYR A 61 1.18 -11.16 0.95
C TYR A 61 1.88 -10.09 1.82
N LEU A 62 1.18 -8.99 2.13
CA LEU A 62 1.71 -7.93 2.99
C LEU A 62 1.97 -8.40 4.44
N LYS A 63 1.17 -9.35 4.95
CA LYS A 63 1.44 -9.97 6.26
C LYS A 63 2.73 -10.77 6.24
N VAL A 64 3.00 -11.53 5.17
CA VAL A 64 4.23 -12.32 5.03
C VAL A 64 5.46 -11.43 5.04
N CYS A 65 5.43 -10.27 4.38
CA CYS A 65 6.52 -9.29 4.43
C CYS A 65 6.80 -8.75 5.84
N TYR A 66 5.81 -8.76 6.75
CA TYR A 66 5.98 -8.28 8.13
C TYR A 66 6.74 -9.28 9.03
N TYR A 67 6.71 -10.57 8.69
CA TYR A 67 7.36 -11.65 9.48
C TYR A 67 8.70 -12.13 8.90
N GLY A 68 9.17 -11.52 7.80
CA GLY A 68 10.41 -11.91 7.13
C GLY A 68 11.59 -11.01 7.47
N THR A 69 12.16 -11.20 8.67
CA THR A 69 13.62 -11.10 8.90
C THR A 69 14.14 -12.51 9.15
#